data_AF-Q640W7-F1
#
_entry.id   AF-Q640W7-F1
#
_cell.length_a   1.000
_cell.length_b   1.000
_cell.length_c   1.000
_cell.angle_alpha   90.00
_cell.angle_beta   90.00
_cell.angle_gamma   90.00
#
_symmetry.space_group_name_H-M   'P 1'
#
loop_
_entity.id
_entity.type
_entity.pdbx_description
1 polymer ?
#
loop_
_entity_poly.entity_id
_entity_poly.type
_entity_poly.pdbx_seq_one_letter_code
_entity_poly.pdbx_strand_id
1 'polypeptide(L)'
;MRFDKKFGYHVCMISYISPNFFFLSFLANLLMVHYEKYLCIIYPLRYHSIWVHRCVPLALVIAWTLPLFFACLPMMGWNNWKIDSNCSYKYVFTNAYIYMETYGVVIPSILAIAFITVKVLSVARKQLKDIKKLHRSVQSKAAIELEHQMDLRYARCIAIVSLTFLVCWVPYIAVLQVSVLAIAHYEFSWWIILTLTCVGSGSAAIIPIILGLCHREYTELWRNLFSRYCCKRRETLSNLHDMTSKEEKLQDGLTDVK
;
A
#
# COMPACT_ATOMS: atom_id res chain seq x y z
N MET A 1 10.61 7.49 -39.27
CA MET A 1 9.74 8.65 -38.95
C MET A 1 8.35 8.28 -38.43
N ARG A 2 7.51 7.44 -39.07
CA ARG A 2 6.18 7.06 -38.49
C ARG A 2 6.28 6.13 -37.27
N PHE A 3 7.29 5.25 -37.25
CA PHE A 3 7.57 4.37 -36.12
C PHE A 3 8.11 5.13 -34.90
N ASP A 4 8.97 6.12 -35.09
CA ASP A 4 9.51 6.96 -33.99
C ASP A 4 8.42 7.75 -33.28
N LYS A 5 7.46 8.30 -34.04
CA LYS A 5 6.30 9.01 -33.47
C LYS A 5 5.36 8.07 -32.68
N LYS A 6 5.16 6.83 -33.14
CA LYS A 6 4.36 5.82 -32.41
C LYS A 6 5.04 5.38 -31.11
N PHE A 7 6.37 5.18 -31.15
CA PHE A 7 7.12 4.82 -29.95
C PHE A 7 7.08 5.95 -28.91
N GLY A 8 7.25 7.21 -29.35
CA GLY A 8 7.08 8.38 -28.48
C GLY A 8 5.68 8.50 -27.85
N TYR A 9 4.63 8.16 -28.58
CA TYR A 9 3.25 8.13 -28.06
C TYR A 9 3.09 7.14 -26.91
N HIS A 10 3.50 5.87 -27.11
CA HIS A 10 3.33 4.84 -26.09
C HIS A 10 4.18 5.12 -24.85
N VAL A 11 5.42 5.57 -25.02
CA VAL A 11 6.30 5.96 -23.91
C VAL A 11 5.71 7.13 -23.12
N CYS A 12 5.16 8.13 -23.81
CA CYS A 12 4.49 9.26 -23.17
C CYS A 12 3.28 8.79 -22.34
N MET A 13 2.38 8.01 -22.96
CA MET A 13 1.19 7.47 -22.29
C MET A 13 1.57 6.67 -21.04
N ILE A 14 2.51 5.74 -21.15
CA ILE A 14 2.95 4.90 -20.02
C ILE A 14 3.58 5.74 -18.91
N SER A 15 4.34 6.79 -19.25
CA SER A 15 5.00 7.66 -18.25
C SER A 15 4.01 8.39 -17.35
N TYR A 16 2.80 8.71 -17.85
CA TYR A 16 1.75 9.36 -17.07
C TYR A 16 0.75 8.37 -16.46
N ILE A 17 0.41 7.30 -17.17
CA ILE A 17 -0.54 6.28 -16.71
C ILE A 17 0.02 5.45 -15.56
N SER A 18 1.31 5.11 -15.61
CA SER A 18 1.94 4.26 -14.59
C SER A 18 1.90 4.89 -13.19
N PRO A 19 2.35 6.15 -12.97
CA PRO A 19 2.18 6.82 -11.69
C PRO A 19 0.72 6.93 -11.23
N ASN A 20 -0.19 7.19 -12.17
CA ASN A 20 -1.61 7.30 -11.87
C ASN A 20 -2.21 5.97 -11.39
N PHE A 21 -1.84 4.87 -12.03
CA PHE A 21 -2.23 3.53 -11.62
C PHE A 21 -1.71 3.20 -10.22
N PHE A 22 -0.44 3.50 -9.92
CA PHE A 22 0.12 3.25 -8.58
C PHE A 22 -0.58 4.09 -7.52
N PHE A 23 -0.88 5.35 -7.81
CA PHE A 23 -1.67 6.21 -6.91
C PHE A 23 -3.04 5.64 -6.59
N LEU A 24 -3.82 5.31 -7.63
CA LEU A 24 -5.18 4.80 -7.47
C LEU A 24 -5.19 3.42 -6.81
N SER A 25 -4.23 2.56 -7.16
CA SER A 25 -4.07 1.25 -6.51
C SER A 25 -3.73 1.41 -5.04
N PHE A 26 -2.83 2.32 -4.70
CA PHE A 26 -2.49 2.58 -3.32
C PHE A 26 -3.68 3.12 -2.53
N LEU A 27 -4.43 4.08 -3.09
CA LEU A 27 -5.64 4.62 -2.49
C LEU A 27 -6.70 3.53 -2.25
N ALA A 28 -6.93 2.66 -3.23
CA ALA A 28 -7.89 1.56 -3.12
C ALA A 28 -7.49 0.55 -2.03
N ASN A 29 -6.22 0.18 -1.98
CA ASN A 29 -5.70 -0.71 -0.92
C ASN A 29 -5.78 -0.04 0.46
N LEU A 30 -5.47 1.25 0.56
CA LEU A 30 -5.60 1.99 1.81
C LEU A 30 -7.07 2.02 2.28
N LEU A 31 -8.01 2.34 1.39
CA LEU A 31 -9.44 2.34 1.68
C LEU A 31 -9.92 0.95 2.11
N MET A 32 -9.45 -0.12 1.46
CA MET A 32 -9.75 -1.50 1.84
C MET A 32 -9.30 -1.80 3.27
N VAL A 33 -8.08 -1.40 3.66
CA VAL A 33 -7.57 -1.58 5.03
C VAL A 33 -8.40 -0.78 6.06
N HIS A 34 -8.80 0.46 5.75
CA HIS A 34 -9.70 1.23 6.61
C HIS A 34 -11.06 0.59 6.76
N TYR A 35 -11.63 0.12 5.66
CA TYR A 35 -12.92 -0.55 5.65
C TYR A 35 -12.89 -1.86 6.44
N GLU A 36 -11.81 -2.63 6.31
CA GLU A 36 -11.55 -3.82 7.12
C GLU A 36 -11.61 -3.48 8.61
N LYS A 37 -10.90 -2.43 9.03
CA LYS A 37 -10.89 -2.02 10.43
C LYS A 37 -12.23 -1.49 10.93
N TYR A 38 -12.96 -0.79 10.07
CA TYR A 38 -14.32 -0.39 10.36
C TYR A 38 -15.21 -1.61 10.64
N LEU A 39 -15.10 -2.67 9.83
CA LEU A 39 -15.85 -3.92 10.05
C LEU A 39 -15.45 -4.64 11.33
N CYS A 40 -14.14 -4.73 11.65
CA CYS A 40 -13.69 -5.32 12.91
C CYS A 40 -14.30 -4.62 14.13
N ILE A 41 -14.42 -3.29 14.08
CA ILE A 41 -14.91 -2.46 15.19
C ILE A 41 -16.42 -2.59 15.35
N ILE A 42 -17.18 -2.66 14.24
CA ILE A 42 -18.64 -2.76 14.30
C ILE A 42 -19.11 -4.19 14.55
N TYR A 43 -18.43 -5.19 13.98
CA TYR A 43 -18.85 -6.59 14.01
C TYR A 43 -17.76 -7.54 14.55
N PRO A 44 -17.32 -7.36 15.81
CA PRO A 44 -16.19 -8.12 16.37
C PRO A 44 -16.41 -9.65 16.34
N LEU A 45 -17.65 -10.12 16.55
CA LEU A 45 -17.97 -11.55 16.65
C LEU A 45 -18.17 -12.26 15.31
N ARG A 46 -18.52 -11.53 14.23
CA ARG A 46 -18.84 -12.11 12.91
C ARG A 46 -17.67 -12.00 11.92
N TYR A 47 -16.69 -11.17 12.25
CA TYR A 47 -15.51 -10.90 11.42
C TYR A 47 -14.57 -12.12 11.30
N HIS A 48 -14.42 -12.91 12.38
CA HIS A 48 -13.33 -13.89 12.51
C HIS A 48 -13.47 -15.17 11.66
N SER A 49 -14.67 -15.69 11.38
CA SER A 49 -14.78 -17.10 10.96
C SER A 49 -15.02 -17.37 9.46
N ILE A 50 -15.55 -16.41 8.68
CA ILE A 50 -15.99 -16.70 7.30
C ILE A 50 -15.55 -15.62 6.29
N TRP A 51 -15.52 -14.35 6.69
CA TRP A 51 -15.30 -13.23 5.78
C TRP A 51 -13.85 -13.14 5.28
N VAL A 52 -12.87 -13.32 6.17
CA VAL A 52 -11.44 -13.24 5.86
C VAL A 52 -11.01 -14.24 4.77
N HIS A 53 -11.52 -15.47 4.78
CA HIS A 53 -11.06 -16.50 3.86
C HIS A 53 -11.67 -16.42 2.45
N ARG A 54 -12.90 -15.91 2.30
CA ARG A 54 -13.58 -15.85 1.00
C ARG A 54 -13.54 -14.46 0.36
N CYS A 55 -13.65 -13.40 1.16
CA CYS A 55 -13.83 -12.04 0.63
C CYS A 55 -12.51 -11.29 0.44
N VAL A 56 -11.50 -11.52 1.28
CA VAL A 56 -10.18 -10.85 1.16
C VAL A 56 -9.52 -11.08 -0.21
N PRO A 57 -9.41 -12.32 -0.75
CA PRO A 57 -8.79 -12.49 -2.06
C PRO A 57 -9.57 -11.78 -3.17
N LEU A 58 -10.90 -11.81 -3.13
CA LEU A 58 -11.74 -11.10 -4.09
C LEU A 58 -11.58 -9.58 -3.97
N ALA A 59 -11.61 -9.05 -2.75
CA ALA A 59 -11.44 -7.62 -2.49
C ALA A 59 -10.06 -7.13 -2.92
N LEU A 60 -9.02 -7.94 -2.71
CA LEU A 60 -7.68 -7.65 -3.20
C LEU A 60 -7.65 -7.58 -4.72
N VAL A 61 -8.22 -8.57 -5.41
CA VAL A 61 -8.33 -8.56 -6.89
C VAL A 61 -9.03 -7.27 -7.35
N ILE A 62 -10.16 -6.91 -6.75
CA ILE A 62 -10.88 -5.67 -7.07
C ILE A 62 -10.02 -4.43 -6.83
N ALA A 63 -9.27 -4.38 -5.73
CA ALA A 63 -8.40 -3.26 -5.38
C ALA A 63 -7.25 -3.05 -6.38
N TRP A 64 -6.91 -4.04 -7.21
CA TRP A 64 -5.92 -3.90 -8.28
C TRP A 64 -6.56 -3.72 -9.66
N THR A 65 -7.62 -4.49 -9.96
CA THR A 65 -8.23 -4.47 -11.30
C THR A 65 -9.03 -3.20 -11.55
N LEU A 66 -9.71 -2.66 -10.54
CA LEU A 66 -10.52 -1.46 -10.70
C LEU A 66 -9.64 -0.21 -10.99
N PRO A 67 -8.55 0.04 -10.25
CA PRO A 67 -7.58 1.09 -10.60
C PRO A 67 -6.90 0.87 -11.96
N LEU A 68 -6.58 -0.38 -12.30
CA LEU A 68 -5.97 -0.70 -13.60
C LEU A 68 -6.92 -0.33 -14.74
N PHE A 69 -8.17 -0.78 -14.64
CA PHE A 69 -9.19 -0.48 -15.64
C PHE A 69 -9.38 1.02 -15.81
N PHE A 70 -9.49 1.75 -14.69
CA PHE A 70 -9.66 3.20 -14.72
C PHE A 70 -8.44 3.91 -15.33
N ALA A 71 -7.22 3.57 -14.91
CA ALA A 71 -5.98 4.17 -15.42
C ALA A 71 -5.72 3.87 -16.90
N CYS A 72 -6.24 2.76 -17.44
CA CYS A 72 -6.11 2.39 -18.86
C CYS A 72 -7.15 3.06 -19.77
N LEU A 73 -8.18 3.73 -19.25
CA LEU A 73 -9.21 4.40 -20.06
C LEU A 73 -8.63 5.37 -21.12
N PRO A 74 -7.59 6.17 -20.83
CA PRO A 74 -6.95 7.01 -21.84
C PRO A 74 -6.33 6.22 -22.99
N MET A 75 -5.76 5.04 -22.73
CA MET A 75 -5.22 4.16 -23.78
C MET A 75 -6.30 3.56 -24.66
N MET A 76 -7.50 3.34 -24.10
CA MET A 76 -8.67 2.84 -24.84
C MET A 76 -9.33 3.92 -25.73
N GLY A 77 -8.79 5.14 -25.74
CA GLY A 77 -9.23 6.23 -26.61
C GLY A 77 -9.84 7.41 -25.89
N TRP A 78 -9.93 7.40 -24.55
CA TRP A 78 -10.42 8.55 -23.78
C TRP A 78 -9.30 9.56 -23.52
N ASN A 79 -8.69 10.05 -24.60
CA ASN A 79 -7.59 11.01 -24.57
C ASN A 79 -7.81 12.10 -25.64
N ASN A 80 -7.01 13.18 -25.57
CA ASN A 80 -7.09 14.30 -26.52
C ASN A 80 -5.91 14.30 -27.51
N TRP A 81 -5.26 13.16 -27.72
CA TRP A 81 -4.01 13.07 -28.48
C TRP A 81 -4.20 13.36 -29.97
N LYS A 82 -3.30 14.18 -30.55
CA LYS A 82 -3.22 14.46 -31.99
C LYS A 82 -1.82 14.15 -32.51
N ILE A 83 -1.68 13.98 -33.83
CA ILE A 83 -0.44 13.53 -34.50
C ILE A 83 0.75 14.47 -34.25
N ASP A 84 0.49 15.76 -34.01
CA ASP A 84 1.51 16.79 -33.74
C ASP A 84 1.44 17.32 -32.31
N SER A 85 0.78 16.59 -31.39
CA SER A 85 0.75 16.93 -29.97
C SER A 85 2.09 16.64 -29.30
N ASN A 86 2.56 17.57 -28.48
CA ASN A 86 3.67 17.33 -27.56
C ASN A 86 3.25 16.37 -26.44
N CYS A 87 4.22 15.65 -25.86
CA CYS A 87 3.99 14.80 -24.70
C CYS A 87 3.67 15.67 -23.47
N SER A 88 2.38 15.82 -23.17
CA SER A 88 1.89 16.60 -22.04
C SER A 88 0.63 15.97 -21.47
N TYR A 89 0.43 16.12 -20.17
CA TYR A 89 -0.70 15.54 -19.45
C TYR A 89 -2.06 15.99 -20.03
N LYS A 90 -2.18 17.20 -20.61
CA LYS A 90 -3.42 17.72 -21.23
C LYS A 90 -3.93 16.87 -22.40
N TYR A 91 -2.99 16.22 -23.11
CA TYR A 91 -3.28 15.36 -24.25
C TYR A 91 -3.48 13.91 -23.82
N VAL A 92 -2.86 13.51 -22.71
CA VAL A 92 -3.02 12.18 -22.11
C VAL A 92 -4.36 12.06 -21.37
N PHE A 93 -4.66 13.00 -20.49
CA PHE A 93 -5.87 13.00 -19.66
C PHE A 93 -6.81 14.12 -20.06
N THR A 94 -8.03 13.76 -20.46
CA THR A 94 -9.09 14.74 -20.73
C THR A 94 -9.56 15.40 -19.42
N ASN A 95 -9.98 16.67 -19.47
CA ASN A 95 -10.51 17.37 -18.29
C ASN A 95 -11.62 16.57 -17.58
N ALA A 96 -12.53 15.95 -18.33
CA ALA A 96 -13.59 15.09 -17.79
C ALA A 96 -13.04 13.91 -16.98
N TYR A 97 -11.95 13.28 -17.43
CA TYR A 97 -11.27 12.20 -16.71
C TYR A 97 -10.72 12.72 -15.38
N ILE A 98 -10.01 13.85 -15.40
CA ILE A 98 -9.40 14.46 -14.20
C ILE A 98 -10.48 14.87 -13.18
N TYR A 99 -11.61 15.41 -13.64
CA TYR A 99 -12.76 15.72 -12.78
C TYR A 99 -13.38 14.47 -12.16
N MET A 100 -13.64 13.45 -12.98
CA MET A 100 -14.20 12.18 -12.51
C MET A 100 -13.29 11.49 -11.50
N GLU A 101 -11.98 11.47 -11.77
CA GLU A 101 -10.97 10.93 -10.87
C GLU A 101 -10.93 11.70 -9.55
N THR A 102 -10.79 13.02 -9.61
CA THR A 102 -10.58 13.82 -8.39
C THR A 102 -11.85 13.90 -7.54
N TYR A 103 -12.98 14.27 -8.15
CA TYR A 103 -14.23 14.52 -7.42
C TYR A 103 -15.07 13.25 -7.25
N GLY A 104 -14.97 12.29 -8.17
CA GLY A 104 -15.72 11.03 -8.11
C GLY A 104 -15.01 9.92 -7.34
N VAL A 105 -13.68 9.88 -7.34
CA VAL A 105 -12.91 8.78 -6.72
C VAL A 105 -12.08 9.27 -5.54
N VAL A 106 -11.19 10.24 -5.76
CA VAL A 106 -10.18 10.66 -4.77
C VAL A 106 -10.83 11.33 -3.57
N ILE A 107 -11.57 12.43 -3.76
CA ILE A 107 -12.19 13.18 -2.67
C ILE A 107 -13.13 12.28 -1.82
N PRO A 108 -14.06 11.49 -2.41
CA PRO A 108 -14.89 10.59 -1.63
C PRO A 108 -14.10 9.56 -0.81
N SER A 109 -13.03 9.00 -1.40
CA SER A 109 -12.17 8.05 -0.70
C SER A 109 -11.43 8.69 0.48
N ILE A 110 -10.91 9.92 0.31
CA ILE A 110 -10.25 10.67 1.40
C ILE A 110 -11.24 10.96 2.52
N LEU A 111 -12.45 11.40 2.19
CA LEU A 111 -13.50 11.68 3.18
C LEU A 111 -13.91 10.40 3.93
N ALA A 112 -14.04 9.27 3.23
CA ALA A 112 -14.34 7.97 3.85
C ALA A 112 -13.23 7.55 4.82
N ILE A 113 -11.96 7.63 4.40
CA ILE A 113 -10.79 7.33 5.25
C ILE A 113 -10.78 8.22 6.50
N ALA A 114 -10.97 9.53 6.33
CA ALA A 114 -11.00 10.48 7.44
C ALA A 114 -12.14 10.17 8.42
N PHE A 115 -13.35 9.93 7.90
CA PHE A 115 -14.52 9.57 8.72
C PHE A 115 -14.28 8.29 9.53
N ILE A 116 -13.80 7.23 8.87
CA ILE A 116 -13.49 5.95 9.53
C ILE A 116 -12.44 6.18 10.62
N THR A 117 -11.34 6.85 10.29
CA THR A 117 -10.25 7.14 11.25
C THR A 117 -10.75 7.92 12.47
N VAL A 118 -11.58 8.95 12.26
CA VAL A 118 -12.17 9.74 13.36
C VAL A 118 -13.08 8.87 14.22
N LYS A 119 -13.91 8.02 13.62
CA LYS A 119 -14.78 7.09 14.34
C LYS A 119 -13.98 6.10 15.18
N VAL A 120 -12.95 5.47 14.60
CA VAL A 120 -12.06 4.54 15.30
C VAL A 120 -11.39 5.22 16.49
N LEU A 121 -10.77 6.39 16.27
CA LEU A 121 -10.10 7.14 17.34
C LEU A 121 -11.08 7.62 18.41
N SER A 122 -12.32 7.95 18.05
CA SER A 122 -13.34 8.38 19.01
C SER A 122 -13.83 7.24 19.89
N VAL A 123 -14.11 6.07 19.28
CA VAL A 123 -14.48 4.85 20.01
C VAL A 123 -13.36 4.46 20.96
N ALA A 124 -12.12 4.43 20.48
CA ALA A 124 -10.97 4.05 21.29
C ALA A 124 -10.70 5.06 22.43
N ARG A 125 -10.87 6.37 22.19
CA ARG A 125 -10.81 7.39 23.26
C ARG A 125 -11.91 7.22 24.30
N LYS A 126 -13.11 6.79 23.90
CA LYS A 126 -14.23 6.52 24.82
C LYS A 126 -13.91 5.31 25.69
N GLN A 127 -13.46 4.21 25.09
CA GLN A 127 -13.01 3.01 25.79
C GLN A 127 -11.90 3.31 26.80
N LEU A 128 -10.88 4.10 26.43
CA LEU A 128 -9.84 4.54 27.37
C LEU A 128 -10.38 5.36 28.56
N LYS A 129 -11.37 6.24 28.33
CA LYS A 129 -11.98 7.02 29.42
C LYS A 129 -12.76 6.13 30.37
N ASP A 130 -13.48 5.14 29.84
CA ASP A 130 -14.27 4.20 30.63
C ASP A 130 -13.36 3.24 31.40
N ILE A 131 -12.28 2.76 30.78
CA ILE A 131 -11.23 1.98 31.46
C ILE A 131 -10.56 2.80 32.57
N LYS A 132 -10.21 4.07 32.34
CA LYS A 132 -9.64 4.94 33.40
C LYS A 132 -10.57 5.12 34.60
N LYS A 133 -11.89 5.17 34.37
CA LYS A 133 -12.89 5.24 35.45
C LYS A 133 -13.02 3.91 36.21
N LEU A 134 -13.03 2.79 35.48
CA LEU A 134 -13.06 1.44 36.04
C LEU A 134 -11.70 0.98 36.61
N HIS A 135 -10.62 1.71 36.31
CA HIS A 135 -9.27 1.43 36.79
C HIS A 135 -9.21 1.46 38.32
N ARG A 136 -10.06 2.26 38.97
CA ARG A 136 -10.14 2.35 40.43
C ARG A 136 -10.62 1.08 41.16
N SER A 137 -11.14 0.04 40.49
CA SER A 137 -11.88 -1.03 41.20
C SER A 137 -11.49 -2.51 40.98
N VAL A 138 -10.61 -2.93 40.05
CA VAL A 138 -10.42 -4.38 39.73
C VAL A 138 -8.98 -4.76 39.28
N GLN A 139 -8.52 -5.98 39.62
CA GLN A 139 -7.13 -6.49 39.51
C GLN A 139 -6.81 -7.37 38.27
N SER A 140 -7.77 -7.73 37.42
CA SER A 140 -7.54 -8.56 36.21
C SER A 140 -7.46 -7.70 34.93
N LYS A 141 -6.36 -6.94 34.75
CA LYS A 141 -6.28 -5.83 33.76
C LYS A 141 -5.14 -5.89 32.74
N ALA A 142 -4.03 -6.58 33.03
CA ALA A 142 -2.83 -6.46 32.20
C ALA A 142 -3.02 -6.96 30.75
N ALA A 143 -3.76 -8.05 30.54
CA ALA A 143 -4.01 -8.61 29.22
C ALA A 143 -4.98 -7.75 28.39
N ILE A 144 -6.09 -7.29 28.98
CA ILE A 144 -7.13 -6.48 28.31
C ILE A 144 -6.61 -5.07 27.98
N GLU A 145 -5.84 -4.45 28.87
CA GLU A 145 -5.20 -3.15 28.61
C GLU A 145 -4.16 -3.26 27.49
N LEU A 146 -3.38 -4.35 27.46
CA LEU A 146 -2.37 -4.58 26.43
C LEU A 146 -3.01 -4.74 25.04
N GLU A 147 -4.07 -5.56 24.93
CA GLU A 147 -4.82 -5.76 23.68
C GLU A 147 -5.41 -4.43 23.16
N HIS A 148 -6.00 -3.63 24.05
CA HIS A 148 -6.55 -2.32 23.70
C HIS A 148 -5.49 -1.30 23.26
N GLN A 149 -4.33 -1.28 23.91
CA GLN A 149 -3.20 -0.43 23.52
C GLN A 149 -2.64 -0.80 22.15
N MET A 150 -2.65 -2.09 21.81
CA MET A 150 -2.22 -2.58 20.49
C MET A 150 -3.18 -2.16 19.39
N ASP A 151 -4.50 -2.26 19.62
CA ASP A 151 -5.52 -1.79 18.68
C ASP A 151 -5.43 -0.28 18.41
N LEU A 152 -5.19 0.52 19.47
CA LEU A 152 -4.98 1.97 19.37
C LEU A 152 -3.72 2.33 18.60
N ARG A 153 -2.61 1.64 18.88
CA ARG A 153 -1.34 1.85 18.19
C ARG A 153 -1.47 1.49 16.72
N TYR A 154 -2.20 0.42 16.41
CA TYR A 154 -2.50 -0.01 15.06
C TYR A 154 -3.36 1.02 14.30
N ALA A 155 -4.45 1.49 14.90
CA ALA A 155 -5.30 2.55 14.32
C ALA A 155 -4.53 3.85 14.08
N ARG A 156 -3.70 4.27 15.04
CA ARG A 156 -2.80 5.41 14.91
C ARG A 156 -1.82 5.22 13.74
N CYS A 157 -1.31 4.01 13.56
CA CYS A 157 -0.41 3.69 12.47
C CYS A 157 -1.07 3.89 11.10
N ILE A 158 -2.26 3.32 10.92
CA ILE A 158 -3.01 3.47 9.67
C ILE A 158 -3.30 4.96 9.41
N ALA A 159 -3.66 5.72 10.44
CA ALA A 159 -3.87 7.17 10.31
C ALA A 159 -2.61 7.89 9.84
N ILE A 160 -1.43 7.54 10.38
CA ILE A 160 -0.14 8.09 9.95
C ILE A 160 0.15 7.71 8.49
N VAL A 161 0.02 6.44 8.12
CA VAL A 161 0.21 5.97 6.74
C VAL A 161 -0.70 6.72 5.77
N SER A 162 -1.96 6.94 6.16
CA SER A 162 -2.94 7.68 5.36
C SER A 162 -2.53 9.14 5.20
N LEU A 163 -2.10 9.78 6.29
CA LEU A 163 -1.66 11.17 6.25
C LEU A 163 -0.40 11.32 5.38
N THR A 164 0.57 10.42 5.51
CA THR A 164 1.78 10.40 4.66
C THR A 164 1.42 10.27 3.20
N PHE A 165 0.52 9.34 2.86
CA PHE A 165 0.02 9.20 1.48
C PHE A 165 -0.60 10.50 0.97
N LEU A 166 -1.47 11.13 1.76
CA LEU A 166 -2.08 12.41 1.38
C LEU A 166 -1.03 13.50 1.18
N VAL A 167 -0.09 13.67 2.11
CA VAL A 167 0.93 14.72 2.01
C VAL A 167 1.84 14.51 0.79
N CYS A 168 2.15 13.26 0.44
CA CYS A 168 3.02 12.95 -0.70
C CYS A 168 2.31 13.07 -2.06
N TRP A 169 1.00 12.79 -2.13
CA TRP A 169 0.26 12.75 -3.40
C TRP A 169 -0.66 13.96 -3.64
N VAL A 170 -1.13 14.65 -2.60
CA VAL A 170 -1.96 15.87 -2.75
C VAL A 170 -1.26 16.97 -3.56
N PRO A 171 0.05 17.25 -3.38
CA PRO A 171 0.73 18.25 -4.20
C PRO A 171 0.71 17.90 -5.70
N TYR A 172 0.82 16.61 -6.05
CA TYR A 172 0.71 16.14 -7.42
C TYR A 172 -0.70 16.36 -7.99
N ILE A 173 -1.74 15.96 -7.25
CA ILE A 173 -3.14 16.17 -7.65
C ILE A 173 -3.48 17.67 -7.76
N ALA A 174 -2.98 18.49 -6.83
CA ALA A 174 -3.18 19.93 -6.85
C ALA A 174 -2.54 20.58 -8.09
N VAL A 175 -1.32 20.17 -8.47
CA VAL A 175 -0.67 20.66 -9.70
C VAL A 175 -1.47 20.26 -10.94
N LEU A 176 -1.93 19.01 -11.02
CA LEU A 176 -2.79 18.57 -12.13
C LEU A 176 -4.09 19.39 -12.20
N GLN A 177 -4.74 19.64 -11.07
CA GLN A 177 -5.98 20.42 -11.03
C GLN A 177 -5.78 21.90 -11.35
N VAL A 178 -4.75 22.55 -10.80
CA VAL A 178 -4.41 23.94 -11.10
C VAL A 178 -4.08 24.12 -12.59
N SER A 179 -3.41 23.12 -13.16
CA SER A 179 -3.05 23.11 -14.58
C SER A 179 -4.28 22.97 -15.52
N VAL A 180 -5.39 22.40 -15.02
CA VAL A 180 -6.69 22.31 -15.71
C VAL A 180 -7.57 23.55 -15.46
N LEU A 181 -7.62 24.04 -14.22
CA LEU A 181 -8.59 25.05 -13.76
C LEU A 181 -8.15 26.50 -13.96
N ALA A 182 -6.84 26.81 -13.94
CA ALA A 182 -6.40 28.19 -13.75
C ALA A 182 -5.51 28.77 -14.84
N ILE A 183 -4.72 27.97 -15.58
CA ILE A 183 -3.71 28.57 -16.47
C ILE A 183 -3.51 27.77 -17.76
N ALA A 184 -4.27 28.11 -18.80
CA ALA A 184 -3.97 27.68 -20.17
C ALA A 184 -2.57 28.12 -20.63
N HIS A 185 -1.95 29.10 -19.95
CA HIS A 185 -0.70 29.77 -20.33
C HIS A 185 0.56 29.40 -19.50
N TYR A 186 0.49 28.54 -18.48
CA TYR A 186 1.67 28.18 -17.68
C TYR A 186 1.99 26.70 -17.83
N GLU A 187 3.03 26.40 -18.61
CA GLU A 187 3.55 25.04 -18.72
C GLU A 187 4.41 24.74 -17.49
N PHE A 188 3.91 23.90 -16.59
CA PHE A 188 4.74 23.36 -15.53
C PHE A 188 5.89 22.58 -16.14
N SER A 189 7.11 22.91 -15.73
CA SER A 189 8.30 22.22 -16.19
C SER A 189 8.19 20.71 -15.90
N TRP A 190 8.62 19.89 -16.84
CA TRP A 190 8.68 18.43 -16.70
C TRP A 190 9.40 18.01 -15.40
N TRP A 191 10.38 18.79 -14.94
CA TRP A 191 11.09 18.58 -13.68
C TRP A 191 10.19 18.63 -12.44
N ILE A 192 9.18 19.50 -12.42
CA ILE A 192 8.24 19.63 -11.30
C ILE A 192 7.34 18.39 -11.26
N ILE A 193 6.82 17.96 -12.41
CA ILE A 193 5.98 16.76 -12.51
C ILE A 193 6.79 15.52 -12.10
N LEU A 194 8.03 15.41 -12.58
CA LEU A 194 8.92 14.29 -12.27
C LEU A 194 9.27 14.23 -10.78
N THR A 195 9.66 15.35 -10.17
CA THR A 195 10.00 15.40 -8.74
C THR A 195 8.80 15.06 -7.86
N LEU A 196 7.62 15.60 -8.15
CA LEU A 196 6.38 15.27 -7.43
C LEU A 196 5.99 13.80 -7.59
N THR A 197 6.15 13.25 -8.80
CA THR A 197 5.89 11.84 -9.07
C THR A 197 6.85 10.93 -8.30
N CYS A 198 8.14 11.30 -8.25
CA CYS A 198 9.15 10.58 -7.48
C CYS A 198 8.89 10.64 -5.98
N VAL A 199 8.47 11.80 -5.45
CA VAL A 199 8.09 11.95 -4.03
C VAL A 199 6.85 11.12 -3.70
N GLY A 200 5.82 11.16 -4.55
CA GLY A 200 4.62 10.32 -4.42
C GLY A 200 4.98 8.84 -4.41
N SER A 201 5.75 8.38 -5.39
CA SER A 201 6.16 6.97 -5.51
C SER A 201 7.08 6.53 -4.37
N GLY A 202 8.01 7.40 -3.94
CA GLY A 202 8.93 7.14 -2.84
C GLY A 202 8.26 7.01 -1.47
N SER A 203 7.05 7.57 -1.31
CA SER A 203 6.26 7.40 -0.08
C SER A 203 5.95 5.94 0.23
N ALA A 204 5.90 5.06 -0.78
CA ALA A 204 5.68 3.63 -0.60
C ALA A 204 6.78 2.95 0.23
N ALA A 205 8.03 3.45 0.17
CA ALA A 205 9.14 2.93 0.97
C ALA A 205 9.02 3.27 2.46
N ILE A 206 8.26 4.31 2.81
CA ILE A 206 8.06 4.76 4.18
C ILE A 206 7.04 3.86 4.91
N ILE A 207 6.15 3.20 4.16
CA ILE A 207 5.04 2.43 4.73
C ILE A 207 5.52 1.19 5.49
N PRO A 208 6.43 0.34 4.97
CA PRO A 208 6.99 -0.76 5.75
C PRO A 208 7.71 -0.30 7.02
N ILE A 209 8.37 0.86 6.98
CA ILE A 209 9.07 1.44 8.14
C ILE A 209 8.04 1.86 9.19
N ILE A 210 6.99 2.58 8.80
CA ILE A 210 5.90 2.98 9.69
C ILE A 210 5.24 1.74 10.30
N LEU A 211 4.88 0.74 9.49
CA LEU A 211 4.26 -0.50 9.97
C LEU A 211 5.19 -1.28 10.92
N GLY A 212 6.48 -1.38 10.63
CA GLY A 212 7.47 -2.03 11.48
C GLY A 212 7.72 -1.30 12.82
N LEU A 213 7.64 0.04 12.82
CA LEU A 213 7.73 0.83 14.06
C LEU A 213 6.43 0.77 14.87
N CYS A 214 5.28 0.60 14.23
CA CYS A 214 3.99 0.51 14.91
C CYS A 214 3.66 -0.87 15.48
N HIS A 215 4.06 -1.96 14.82
CA HIS A 215 3.78 -3.32 15.28
C HIS A 215 5.06 -4.09 15.58
N ARG A 216 5.28 -4.37 16.87
CA ARG A 216 6.38 -5.26 17.31
C ARG A 216 6.19 -6.69 16.77
N GLU A 217 4.94 -7.12 16.61
CA GLU A 217 4.56 -8.43 16.06
C GLU A 217 4.90 -8.60 14.57
N TYR A 218 4.88 -7.52 13.77
CA TYR A 218 5.28 -7.60 12.35
C TYR A 218 6.78 -7.91 12.27
N THR A 219 7.58 -7.25 13.10
CA THR A 219 9.01 -7.50 13.25
C THR A 219 9.30 -8.88 13.84
N GLU A 220 8.43 -9.42 14.71
CA GLU A 220 8.53 -10.78 15.24
C GLU A 220 8.20 -11.85 14.21
N LEU A 221 7.19 -11.65 13.35
CA LEU A 221 6.93 -12.53 12.20
C LEU A 221 8.13 -12.55 11.25
N TRP A 222 8.70 -11.39 10.91
CA TRP A 222 9.92 -11.32 10.10
C TRP A 222 11.12 -11.96 10.81
N ARG A 223 11.29 -11.74 12.12
CA ARG A 223 12.35 -12.36 12.93
C ARG A 223 12.17 -13.88 13.02
N ASN A 224 10.94 -14.38 13.12
CA ASN A 224 10.61 -15.81 13.18
C ASN A 224 10.73 -16.47 11.80
N LEU A 225 10.33 -15.78 10.72
CA LEU A 225 10.57 -16.24 9.35
C LEU A 225 12.07 -16.26 9.04
N PHE A 226 12.81 -15.23 9.44
CA PHE A 226 14.26 -15.15 9.25
C PHE A 226 15.01 -16.16 10.12
N SER A 227 14.58 -16.40 11.37
CA SER A 227 15.18 -17.43 12.23
C SER A 227 14.88 -18.83 11.70
N ARG A 228 13.67 -19.09 11.19
CA ARG A 228 13.32 -20.34 10.51
C ARG A 228 14.09 -20.53 9.21
N TYR A 229 14.32 -19.46 8.44
CA TYR A 229 15.14 -19.52 7.23
C TYR A 229 16.62 -19.75 7.55
N CYS A 230 17.15 -19.12 8.60
CA CYS A 230 18.51 -19.34 9.08
C CYS A 230 18.70 -20.73 9.70
N CYS A 231 17.74 -21.23 10.49
CA CYS A 231 17.79 -22.59 11.04
C CYS A 231 17.66 -23.64 9.93
N LYS A 232 16.73 -23.47 8.99
CA LYS A 232 16.56 -24.39 7.85
C LYS A 232 17.80 -24.39 6.94
N ARG A 233 18.43 -23.22 6.74
CA ARG A 233 19.72 -23.11 6.02
C ARG A 233 20.87 -23.77 6.79
N ARG A 234 20.89 -23.68 8.12
CA ARG A 234 21.91 -24.30 8.98
C ARG A 234 21.76 -25.82 9.06
N GLU A 235 20.55 -26.35 9.15
CA GLU A 235 20.28 -27.80 9.08
C GLU A 235 20.65 -28.39 7.72
N THR A 236 20.29 -27.70 6.62
CA THR A 236 20.64 -28.14 5.26
C THR A 236 22.15 -28.19 5.07
N LEU A 237 22.90 -27.20 5.59
CA LEU A 237 24.36 -27.19 5.53
C LEU A 237 25.00 -28.27 6.41
N SER A 238 24.43 -28.53 7.60
CA SER A 238 24.90 -29.58 8.51
C SER A 238 24.69 -30.98 7.93
N ASN A 239 23.56 -31.23 7.27
CA ASN A 239 23.27 -32.52 6.63
C ASN A 239 24.17 -32.76 5.41
N LEU A 240 24.49 -31.71 4.64
CA LEU A 240 25.46 -31.80 3.55
C LEU A 240 26.86 -32.15 4.06
N HIS A 241 27.29 -31.56 5.17
CA HIS A 241 28.59 -31.84 5.78
C HIS A 241 28.68 -33.26 6.38
N ASP A 242 27.58 -33.76 6.96
CA ASP A 242 27.51 -35.12 7.51
C ASP A 242 27.48 -36.18 6.40
N MET A 243 26.89 -35.88 5.24
CA MET A 243 26.95 -36.78 4.07
C MET A 243 28.34 -36.83 3.44
N THR A 244 29.03 -35.68 3.26
CA THR A 244 30.41 -35.70 2.73
C THR A 244 31.38 -36.40 3.68
N SER A 245 31.21 -36.24 5.01
CA SER A 245 32.03 -36.97 5.99
C SER A 245 31.80 -38.49 5.99
N LYS A 246 30.58 -38.93 5.66
CA LYS A 246 30.25 -40.37 5.53
C LYS A 246 30.79 -40.97 4.24
N GLU A 247 30.81 -40.23 3.15
CA GLU A 247 31.41 -40.65 1.87
C GLU A 247 32.94 -40.80 2.00
N GLU A 248 33.63 -39.85 2.67
CA GLU A 248 35.07 -39.93 2.94
C GLU A 248 35.44 -41.18 3.77
N LYS A 249 34.67 -41.47 4.84
CA LYS A 249 34.91 -42.67 5.68
C LYS A 249 34.63 -43.98 4.95
N LEU A 250 33.71 -44.00 4.00
CA LEU A 250 33.38 -45.18 3.21
C LEU A 250 34.43 -45.44 2.12
N GLN A 251 35.04 -44.38 1.59
CA GLN A 251 36.19 -44.49 0.67
C GLN A 251 37.46 -44.95 1.39
N ASP A 252 37.79 -44.38 2.55
CA ASP A 252 38.98 -44.78 3.33
C ASP A 252 38.92 -46.25 3.76
N GLY A 253 37.73 -46.72 4.19
CA GLY A 253 37.52 -48.13 4.56
C GLY A 253 37.57 -49.12 3.39
N LEU A 254 37.42 -48.66 2.14
CA LEU A 254 37.56 -49.50 0.95
C LEU A 254 39.03 -49.61 0.48
N THR A 255 39.85 -48.60 0.77
CA THR A 255 41.30 -48.60 0.48
C THR A 255 42.12 -49.46 1.44
N ASP A 256 41.66 -49.67 2.67
CA ASP A 256 42.37 -50.51 3.68
C ASP A 256 42.14 -52.02 3.50
N VAL A 257 41.31 -52.43 2.53
CA VAL A 257 40.97 -53.83 2.24
C VAL A 257 41.71 -54.38 1.00
N LYS A 258 42.69 -53.65 0.47
CA LYS A 258 43.46 -54.04 -0.72
C LYS A 258 44.96 -54.01 -0.47
#